data_AF-A0A1I6U9P5-F1
#
_entry.id   AF-A0A1I6U9P5-F1
#
_cell.length_a   1.000
_cell.length_b   1.000
_cell.length_c   1.000
_cell.angle_alpha   90.00
_cell.angle_beta   90.00
_cell.angle_gamma   90.00
#
_symmetry.space_group_name_H-M   'P 1'
#
loop_
_entity.id
_entity.type
_entity.pdbx_description
1 polymer ?
#
loop_
_entity_poly.entity_id
_entity_poly.type
_entity_poly.pdbx_seq_one_letter_code
_entity_poly.pdbx_strand_id
1 'polypeptide(L)'
;MLPLSAARKAALLKSVRPALAQGRLGTARAALEQVLATEPARADLALQLSQICYEQGDRDACLRHLDHALELAPTDPKLLATAIQRYRALGRSDAALAALDRQIAADPRDIKPRADKAHYLQLLGRFDEAETLFRALIKRHPNETELYRIFLATKKLTAGDPLLRAMEKLWGKRDLPDRQRMHLGFALSKAMEETGQTGKVFAYLTRANALQRKAAPFDNAAQAREFATVRKAQAGLAPASASAPALRPIFVTGMPRSGTTLVERILGAHPEVSAGGELGHALKLSYGYFGAGELMRPIAAEPPARVQAFADHYMRLAARDTGRTSGAFTDKSILCHLIFGLLDHALPGAKIIVVHRDPRDIALSIYKNHFALGTHRYACDLAEIATSIKRFRGNVAHWKTALPGRIHEIRYEALVDDPEPQSRALVAAAGLDWDPACLNSHEAQGAVKTLSVSQARQPIYRGSAQAWKKYETELAPFIEAWGEESWD
;
A
#
# COMPACT_ATOMS: atom_id res chain seq x y z
N MET A 1 13.83 38.60 22.27
CA MET A 1 13.14 39.09 21.05
C MET A 1 11.93 39.91 21.50
N LEU A 2 11.72 41.09 20.93
CA LEU A 2 10.49 41.86 21.17
C LEU A 2 9.27 41.07 20.67
N PRO A 3 8.12 41.10 21.35
CA PRO A 3 6.91 40.40 20.91
C PRO A 3 6.44 40.97 19.57
N LEU A 4 6.01 40.09 18.65
CA LEU A 4 5.47 40.50 17.35
C LEU A 4 4.22 41.38 17.55
N SER A 5 4.16 42.52 16.86
CA SER A 5 2.96 43.36 16.85
C SER A 5 1.77 42.65 16.21
N ALA A 6 0.54 42.97 16.64
CA ALA A 6 -0.68 42.38 16.08
C ALA A 6 -0.75 42.52 14.55
N ALA A 7 -0.36 43.70 14.01
CA ALA A 7 -0.27 43.95 12.58
C ALA A 7 0.73 43.01 11.88
N ARG A 8 1.89 42.76 12.50
CA ARG A 8 2.89 41.85 11.95
C ARG A 8 2.39 40.39 11.94
N LYS A 9 1.72 39.95 13.01
CA LYS A 9 1.12 38.61 13.07
C LYS A 9 0.04 38.41 12.00
N ALA A 10 -0.87 39.37 11.85
CA ALA A 10 -1.90 39.33 10.82
C ALA A 10 -1.30 39.28 9.40
N ALA A 11 -0.24 40.06 9.15
CA ALA A 11 0.48 40.02 7.88
C ALA A 11 1.13 38.65 7.61
N LEU A 12 1.77 38.04 8.62
CA LEU A 12 2.35 36.70 8.51
C LEU A 12 1.27 35.67 8.18
N LEU A 13 0.16 35.62 8.92
CA LEU A 13 -0.94 34.68 8.66
C LEU A 13 -1.56 34.88 7.28
N LYS A 14 -1.75 36.14 6.84
CA LYS A 14 -2.26 36.45 5.49
C LYS A 14 -1.32 35.97 4.38
N SER A 15 -0.02 35.87 4.65
CA SER A 15 0.97 35.38 3.68
C SER A 15 1.00 33.86 3.50
N VAL A 16 0.47 33.09 4.47
CA VAL A 16 0.52 31.62 4.48
C VAL A 16 -0.26 31.04 3.31
N ARG A 17 -1.53 31.44 3.11
CA ARG A 17 -2.39 30.86 2.08
C ARG A 17 -1.83 31.08 0.66
N PRO A 18 -1.37 32.28 0.27
CA PRO A 18 -0.67 32.48 -1.01
C PRO A 18 0.61 31.65 -1.13
N ALA A 19 1.40 31.51 -0.06
CA ALA A 19 2.61 30.70 -0.08
C ALA A 19 2.30 29.22 -0.32
N LEU A 20 1.27 28.67 0.34
CA LEU A 20 0.81 27.29 0.13
C LEU A 20 0.28 27.08 -1.29
N ALA A 21 -0.52 28.00 -1.82
CA ALA A 21 -1.05 27.92 -3.18
C ALA A 21 0.06 27.95 -4.25
N GLN A 22 1.20 28.57 -3.94
CA GLN A 22 2.39 28.63 -4.80
C GLN A 22 3.41 27.51 -4.49
N GLY A 23 3.09 26.57 -3.61
CA GLY A 23 4.01 25.49 -3.21
C GLY A 23 5.22 25.94 -2.37
N ARG A 24 5.24 27.20 -1.89
CA ARG A 24 6.32 27.76 -1.06
C ARG A 24 6.17 27.33 0.41
N LEU A 25 6.24 26.03 0.64
CA LEU A 25 6.05 25.40 1.95
C LEU A 25 6.99 25.95 3.03
N GLY A 26 8.26 26.24 2.68
CA GLY A 26 9.23 26.81 3.62
C GLY A 26 8.84 28.21 4.11
N THR A 27 8.33 29.07 3.21
CA THR A 27 7.82 30.40 3.58
C THR A 27 6.59 30.30 4.46
N ALA A 28 5.65 29.40 4.13
CA ALA A 28 4.46 29.16 4.93
C ALA A 28 4.82 28.67 6.35
N ARG A 29 5.74 27.69 6.45
CA ARG A 29 6.26 27.17 7.72
C ARG A 29 6.89 28.27 8.57
N ALA A 30 7.83 29.03 8.01
CA ALA A 30 8.53 30.08 8.74
C ALA A 30 7.58 31.19 9.25
N ALA A 31 6.53 31.51 8.49
CA ALA A 31 5.51 32.46 8.92
C ALA A 31 4.66 31.91 10.08
N LEU A 32 4.25 30.65 10.01
CA LEU A 32 3.46 30.00 11.06
C LEU A 32 4.29 29.77 12.34
N GLU A 33 5.56 29.37 12.24
CA GLU A 33 6.45 29.18 13.39
C GLU A 33 6.64 30.50 14.18
N GLN A 34 6.81 31.63 13.47
CA GLN A 34 6.90 32.95 14.10
C GLN A 34 5.64 33.32 14.87
N VAL A 35 4.45 33.05 14.32
CA VAL A 35 3.19 33.36 15.00
C VAL A 35 2.97 32.42 16.18
N LEU A 36 3.17 31.11 15.99
CA LEU A 36 2.98 30.09 17.03
C LEU A 36 3.93 30.32 18.23
N ALA A 37 5.16 30.79 18.00
CA ALA A 37 6.09 31.14 19.08
C ALA A 37 5.55 32.24 20.01
N THR A 38 4.67 33.12 19.51
CA THR A 38 4.03 34.19 20.31
C THR A 38 2.61 33.84 20.77
N GLU A 39 2.02 32.80 20.21
CA GLU A 39 0.66 32.32 20.49
C GLU A 39 0.65 30.79 20.59
N PRO A 40 1.33 30.20 21.59
CA PRO A 40 1.53 28.75 21.65
C PRO A 40 0.23 27.98 21.80
N ALA A 41 -0.85 28.59 22.31
CA ALA A 41 -2.15 27.95 22.49
C ALA A 41 -3.01 27.84 21.21
N ARG A 42 -2.43 28.03 20.01
CA ARG A 42 -3.14 27.97 18.72
C ARG A 42 -3.08 26.59 18.08
N ALA A 43 -4.02 25.71 18.45
CA ALA A 43 -4.12 24.34 17.93
C ALA A 43 -4.25 24.29 16.39
N ASP A 44 -4.95 25.25 15.80
CA ASP A 44 -5.15 25.36 14.35
C ASP A 44 -3.84 25.64 13.59
N LEU A 45 -2.94 26.45 14.17
CA LEU A 45 -1.64 26.75 13.59
C LEU A 45 -0.67 25.59 13.77
N ALA A 46 -0.70 24.92 14.93
CA ALA A 46 0.07 23.71 15.19
C ALA A 46 -0.32 22.58 14.21
N LEU A 47 -1.62 22.37 13.98
CA LEU A 47 -2.09 21.40 12.98
C LEU A 47 -1.61 21.76 11.57
N GLN A 48 -1.72 23.03 11.14
CA GLN A 48 -1.20 23.47 9.84
C GLN A 48 0.31 23.27 9.69
N LEU A 49 1.08 23.55 10.74
CA LEU A 49 2.52 23.27 10.76
C LEU A 49 2.81 21.78 10.64
N SER A 50 2.07 20.92 11.34
CA SER A 50 2.24 19.47 11.23
C SER A 50 1.99 18.96 9.80
N GLN A 51 0.99 19.52 9.11
CA GLN A 51 0.67 19.22 7.71
C GLN A 51 1.81 19.64 6.77
N ILE A 52 2.32 20.87 6.93
CA ILE A 52 3.42 21.37 6.11
C ILE A 52 4.70 20.55 6.34
N CYS A 53 5.03 20.26 7.61
CA CYS A 53 6.19 19.43 7.94
C CYS A 53 6.07 18.03 7.33
N TYR A 54 4.87 17.44 7.38
CA TYR A 54 4.61 16.18 6.70
C TYR A 54 4.89 16.28 5.21
N GLU A 55 4.35 17.29 4.51
CA GLU A 55 4.55 17.49 3.07
C GLU A 55 6.01 17.77 2.70
N GLN A 56 6.77 18.43 3.59
CA GLN A 56 8.20 18.69 3.40
C GLN A 56 9.10 17.47 3.66
N GLY A 57 8.59 16.41 4.29
CA GLY A 57 9.39 15.25 4.69
C GLY A 57 9.99 15.34 6.10
N ASP A 58 9.68 16.38 6.87
CA ASP A 58 10.17 16.56 8.24
C ASP A 58 9.30 15.78 9.24
N ARG A 59 9.68 14.51 9.43
CA ARG A 59 8.98 13.54 10.28
C ARG A 59 8.85 14.03 11.73
N ASP A 60 9.95 14.51 12.31
CA ASP A 60 9.99 14.83 13.74
C ASP A 60 9.23 16.13 14.02
N ALA A 61 9.38 17.16 13.19
CA ALA A 61 8.58 18.38 13.34
C ALA A 61 7.09 18.11 13.11
N CYS A 62 6.75 17.24 12.16
CA CYS A 62 5.37 16.81 11.95
C CYS A 62 4.76 16.23 13.23
N LEU A 63 5.44 15.26 13.86
CA LEU A 63 4.96 14.63 15.09
C LEU A 63 4.89 15.64 16.23
N ARG A 64 5.92 16.45 16.47
CA ARG A 64 5.90 17.45 17.55
C ARG A 64 4.74 18.43 17.44
N HIS A 65 4.50 18.99 16.25
CA HIS A 65 3.40 19.95 16.05
C HIS A 65 2.02 19.30 16.12
N LEU A 66 1.91 18.03 15.69
CA LEU A 66 0.68 17.26 15.79
C LEU A 66 0.33 16.93 17.24
N ASP A 67 1.33 16.50 18.01
CA ASP A 67 1.21 16.19 19.44
C ASP A 67 0.78 17.46 20.21
N HIS A 68 1.45 18.60 19.95
CA HIS A 68 1.09 19.89 20.52
C HIS A 68 -0.34 20.33 20.16
N ALA A 69 -0.76 20.15 18.90
CA ALA A 69 -2.14 20.46 18.51
C ALA A 69 -3.16 19.62 19.31
N LEU A 70 -2.86 18.34 19.53
CA LEU A 70 -3.72 17.41 20.27
C LEU A 70 -3.73 17.66 21.79
N GLU A 71 -2.68 18.23 22.35
CA GLU A 71 -2.68 18.68 23.74
C GLU A 71 -3.65 19.85 23.94
N LEU A 72 -3.71 20.77 22.97
CA LEU A 72 -4.57 21.95 23.01
C LEU A 72 -6.03 21.66 22.70
N ALA A 73 -6.30 20.71 21.79
CA ALA A 73 -7.65 20.37 21.33
C ALA A 73 -7.85 18.84 21.27
N PRO A 74 -7.81 18.13 22.42
CA PRO A 74 -7.74 16.67 22.47
C PRO A 74 -8.97 15.93 21.93
N THR A 75 -10.09 16.63 21.78
CA THR A 75 -11.38 16.09 21.33
C THR A 75 -11.85 16.69 20.00
N ASP A 76 -11.06 17.55 19.34
CA ASP A 76 -11.44 18.11 18.04
C ASP A 76 -11.50 17.00 16.98
N PRO A 77 -12.67 16.75 16.34
CA PRO A 77 -12.82 15.61 15.44
C PRO A 77 -11.93 15.66 14.20
N LYS A 78 -11.67 16.87 13.66
CA LYS A 78 -10.85 17.03 12.45
C LYS A 78 -9.38 16.75 12.77
N LEU A 79 -8.90 17.30 13.87
CA LEU A 79 -7.55 17.08 14.37
C LEU A 79 -7.32 15.61 14.73
N LEU A 80 -8.23 14.97 15.45
CA LEU A 80 -8.14 13.53 15.74
C LEU A 80 -8.05 12.70 14.46
N ALA A 81 -8.90 12.98 13.46
CA ALA A 81 -8.86 12.28 12.18
C ALA A 81 -7.51 12.45 11.46
N THR A 82 -6.98 13.67 11.41
CA THR A 82 -5.64 13.93 10.86
C THR A 82 -4.57 13.20 11.67
N ALA A 83 -4.62 13.25 13.00
CA ALA A 83 -3.62 12.63 13.85
C ALA A 83 -3.57 11.12 13.69
N ILE A 84 -4.73 10.46 13.67
CA ILE A 84 -4.83 9.01 13.41
C ILE A 84 -4.18 8.67 12.07
N GLN A 85 -4.46 9.42 11.00
CA GLN A 85 -3.85 9.18 9.70
C GLN A 85 -2.31 9.32 9.76
N ARG A 86 -1.81 10.38 10.38
CA ARG A 86 -0.37 10.67 10.45
C ARG A 86 0.38 9.70 11.35
N TYR A 87 -0.14 9.37 12.53
CA TYR A 87 0.45 8.37 13.41
C TYR A 87 0.52 6.99 12.74
N ARG A 88 -0.53 6.58 12.01
CA ARG A 88 -0.52 5.31 11.24
C ARG A 88 0.48 5.32 10.08
N ALA A 89 0.63 6.46 9.41
CA ALA A 89 1.60 6.63 8.33
C ALA A 89 3.03 6.54 8.88
N LEU A 90 3.31 7.21 9.98
CA LEU A 90 4.64 7.32 10.60
C LEU A 90 4.93 6.25 11.65
N GLY A 91 4.13 5.18 11.74
CA GLY A 91 4.40 4.04 12.63
C GLY A 91 4.25 4.31 14.14
N ARG A 92 3.56 5.38 14.55
CA ARG A 92 3.24 5.66 15.97
C ARG A 92 1.96 4.92 16.37
N SER A 93 2.04 3.59 16.44
CA SER A 93 0.87 2.72 16.57
C SER A 93 0.06 2.95 17.85
N ASP A 94 0.71 3.13 19.00
CA ASP A 94 -0.01 3.37 20.26
C ASP A 94 -0.71 4.73 20.27
N ALA A 95 -0.06 5.77 19.73
CA ALA A 95 -0.67 7.09 19.58
C ALA A 95 -1.88 7.06 18.64
N ALA A 96 -1.80 6.30 17.55
CA ALA A 96 -2.93 6.09 16.64
C ALA A 96 -4.12 5.39 17.33
N LEU A 97 -3.86 4.34 18.13
CA LEU A 97 -4.90 3.63 18.87
C LEU A 97 -5.52 4.52 19.96
N ALA A 98 -4.71 5.28 20.70
CA ALA A 98 -5.20 6.23 21.69
C ALA A 98 -6.06 7.34 21.07
N ALA A 99 -5.67 7.86 19.90
CA ALA A 99 -6.48 8.85 19.18
C ALA A 99 -7.80 8.27 18.67
N LEU A 100 -7.81 7.02 18.20
CA LEU A 100 -9.04 6.29 17.86
C LEU A 100 -9.95 6.12 19.09
N ASP A 101 -9.39 5.82 20.26
CA ASP A 101 -10.17 5.70 21.50
C ASP A 101 -10.81 7.03 21.92
N ARG A 102 -10.09 8.15 21.76
CA ARG A 102 -10.67 9.48 21.96
C ARG A 102 -11.81 9.77 20.99
N GLN A 103 -11.65 9.40 19.71
CA GLN A 103 -12.71 9.57 18.70
C GLN A 103 -13.95 8.70 19.01
N ILE A 104 -13.74 7.47 19.48
CA ILE A 104 -14.82 6.56 19.91
C ILE A 104 -15.56 7.10 21.13
N ALA A 105 -14.83 7.70 22.08
CA ALA A 105 -15.42 8.32 23.27
C ALA A 105 -16.23 9.58 22.94
N ALA A 106 -15.79 10.36 21.94
CA ALA A 106 -16.48 11.58 21.50
C ALA A 106 -17.83 11.30 20.81
N ASP A 107 -17.93 10.24 19.99
CA ASP A 107 -19.21 9.75 19.47
C ASP A 107 -19.34 8.23 19.64
N PRO A 108 -19.96 7.78 20.76
CA PRO A 108 -20.14 6.36 21.00
C PRO A 108 -21.13 5.66 20.06
N ARG A 109 -21.85 6.38 19.20
CA ARG A 109 -22.78 5.79 18.21
C ARG A 109 -22.15 5.63 16.84
N ASP A 110 -21.11 6.40 16.54
CA ASP A 110 -20.38 6.23 15.29
C ASP A 110 -19.66 4.89 15.26
N ILE A 111 -20.00 4.07 14.27
CA ILE A 111 -19.43 2.74 14.07
C ILE A 111 -18.06 2.82 13.40
N LYS A 112 -17.80 3.89 12.63
CA LYS A 112 -16.64 3.97 11.75
C LYS A 112 -15.32 3.96 12.54
N PRO A 113 -15.13 4.76 13.60
CA PRO A 113 -13.89 4.75 14.38
C PRO A 113 -13.62 3.40 15.05
N ARG A 114 -14.66 2.68 15.46
CA ARG A 114 -14.54 1.33 16.03
C ARG A 114 -14.10 0.32 14.98
N ALA A 115 -14.70 0.36 13.79
CA ALA A 115 -14.30 -0.49 12.66
C ALA A 115 -12.86 -0.17 12.22
N ASP A 116 -12.48 1.11 12.16
CA ASP A 116 -11.12 1.55 11.85
C ASP A 116 -10.11 1.05 12.89
N LYS A 117 -10.45 1.10 14.19
CA LYS A 117 -9.63 0.55 15.28
C LYS A 117 -9.47 -0.96 15.16
N ALA A 118 -10.57 -1.69 14.98
CA ALA A 118 -10.54 -3.15 14.83
C ALA A 118 -9.69 -3.57 13.61
N HIS A 119 -9.85 -2.89 12.48
CA HIS A 119 -9.03 -3.12 11.30
C HIS A 119 -7.55 -2.79 11.54
N TYR A 120 -7.25 -1.67 12.22
CA TYR A 120 -5.85 -1.32 12.50
C TYR A 120 -5.19 -2.32 13.45
N LEU A 121 -5.91 -2.85 14.44
CA LEU A 121 -5.45 -3.95 15.29
C LEU A 121 -5.11 -5.21 14.49
N GLN A 122 -5.92 -5.56 13.47
CA GLN A 122 -5.56 -6.66 12.54
C GLN A 122 -4.23 -6.39 11.84
N LEU A 123 -4.00 -5.18 11.31
CA LEU A 123 -2.74 -4.81 10.64
C LEU A 123 -1.53 -4.90 11.60
N LEU A 124 -1.73 -4.59 12.87
CA LEU A 124 -0.73 -4.72 13.94
C LEU A 124 -0.51 -6.17 14.41
N GLY A 125 -1.33 -7.13 13.98
CA GLY A 125 -1.27 -8.51 14.44
C GLY A 125 -1.96 -8.75 15.80
N ARG A 126 -2.66 -7.75 16.35
CA ARG A 126 -3.43 -7.84 17.61
C ARG A 126 -4.80 -8.46 17.33
N PHE A 127 -4.80 -9.73 16.92
CA PHE A 127 -5.98 -10.40 16.34
C PHE A 127 -7.11 -10.63 17.35
N ASP A 128 -6.81 -10.97 18.60
CA ASP A 128 -7.84 -11.25 19.62
C ASP A 128 -8.63 -9.98 20.00
N GLU A 129 -7.94 -8.85 20.13
CA GLU A 129 -8.57 -7.55 20.39
C GLU A 129 -9.41 -7.10 19.18
N ALA A 130 -8.91 -7.32 17.96
CA ALA A 130 -9.66 -7.04 16.75
C ALA A 130 -10.94 -7.90 16.67
N GLU A 131 -10.83 -9.20 16.96
CA GLU A 131 -11.97 -10.13 16.95
C GLU A 131 -13.05 -9.71 17.94
N THR A 132 -12.65 -9.35 19.17
CA THR A 132 -13.57 -8.87 20.20
C THR A 132 -14.38 -7.67 19.69
N LEU A 133 -13.71 -6.68 19.09
CA LEU A 133 -14.37 -5.49 18.54
C LEU A 133 -15.27 -5.81 17.34
N PHE A 134 -14.80 -6.63 16.39
CA PHE A 134 -15.60 -7.00 15.21
C PHE A 134 -16.85 -7.77 15.58
N ARG A 135 -16.76 -8.76 16.48
CA ARG A 135 -17.94 -9.53 16.92
C ARG A 135 -18.96 -8.64 17.62
N ALA A 136 -18.51 -7.70 18.47
CA ALA A 136 -19.39 -6.72 19.10
C ALA A 136 -20.08 -5.80 18.06
N LEU A 137 -19.33 -5.30 17.08
CA LEU A 137 -19.87 -4.46 16.01
C LEU A 137 -20.89 -5.22 15.14
N ILE A 138 -20.54 -6.43 14.69
CA ILE A 138 -21.43 -7.26 13.86
C ILE A 138 -22.71 -7.62 14.61
N LYS A 139 -22.62 -7.92 15.90
CA LYS A 139 -23.81 -8.20 16.74
C LYS A 139 -24.79 -7.02 16.76
N ARG A 140 -24.27 -5.79 16.85
CA ARG A 140 -25.10 -4.56 16.90
C ARG A 140 -25.53 -4.08 15.51
N HIS A 141 -24.74 -4.35 14.49
CA HIS A 141 -24.94 -3.87 13.12
C HIS A 141 -24.90 -5.04 12.12
N PRO A 142 -25.81 -6.02 12.21
CA PRO A 142 -25.72 -7.26 11.43
C PRO A 142 -25.84 -7.05 9.93
N ASN A 143 -26.43 -5.94 9.47
CA ASN A 143 -26.57 -5.62 8.04
C ASN A 143 -25.36 -4.86 7.46
N GLU A 144 -24.37 -4.48 8.27
CA GLU A 144 -23.14 -3.84 7.80
C GLU A 144 -22.17 -4.90 7.25
N THR A 145 -22.44 -5.37 6.03
CA THR A 145 -21.75 -6.54 5.44
C THR A 145 -20.25 -6.31 5.20
N GLU A 146 -19.81 -5.06 5.12
CA GLU A 146 -18.39 -4.70 5.04
C GLU A 146 -17.62 -5.15 6.30
N LEU A 147 -18.24 -5.14 7.47
CA LEU A 147 -17.62 -5.61 8.71
C LEU A 147 -17.23 -7.09 8.63
N TYR A 148 -18.08 -7.93 8.05
CA TYR A 148 -17.77 -9.36 7.88
C TYR A 148 -16.57 -9.55 6.95
N ARG A 149 -16.53 -8.83 5.83
CA ARG A 149 -15.41 -8.91 4.87
C ARG A 149 -14.08 -8.52 5.53
N ILE A 150 -14.06 -7.41 6.27
CA ILE A 150 -12.84 -6.94 6.95
C ILE A 150 -12.45 -7.89 8.08
N PHE A 151 -13.40 -8.32 8.91
CA PHE A 151 -13.15 -9.26 10.00
C PHE A 151 -12.55 -10.59 9.49
N LEU A 152 -13.19 -11.19 8.48
CA LEU A 152 -12.75 -12.46 7.92
C LEU A 152 -11.46 -12.34 7.10
N ALA A 153 -10.96 -11.13 6.80
CA ALA A 153 -9.64 -10.99 6.17
C ALA A 153 -8.53 -11.68 6.99
N THR A 154 -8.61 -11.65 8.33
CA THR A 154 -7.63 -12.31 9.21
C THR A 154 -8.20 -13.41 10.11
N LYS A 155 -9.51 -13.44 10.36
CA LYS A 155 -10.14 -14.50 11.17
C LYS A 155 -10.56 -15.68 10.29
N LYS A 156 -10.22 -16.90 10.74
CA LYS A 156 -10.78 -18.14 10.20
C LYS A 156 -12.03 -18.55 10.96
N LEU A 157 -13.13 -18.85 10.27
CA LEU A 157 -14.35 -19.38 10.91
C LEU A 157 -14.35 -20.90 10.95
N THR A 158 -14.91 -21.46 12.02
CA THR A 158 -15.28 -22.88 12.09
C THR A 158 -16.68 -23.09 11.51
N ALA A 159 -16.99 -24.31 11.04
CA ALA A 159 -18.32 -24.64 10.50
C ALA A 159 -19.49 -24.39 11.47
N GLY A 160 -19.23 -24.42 12.79
CA GLY A 160 -20.22 -24.13 13.83
C GLY A 160 -20.37 -22.65 14.22
N ASP A 161 -19.59 -21.72 13.62
CA ASP A 161 -19.63 -20.31 14.04
C ASP A 161 -21.00 -19.69 13.64
N PRO A 162 -21.72 -19.04 14.58
CA PRO A 162 -23.03 -18.45 14.31
C PRO A 162 -22.99 -17.37 13.22
N LEU A 163 -21.84 -16.73 13.00
CA LEU A 163 -21.67 -15.73 11.95
C LEU A 163 -21.84 -16.33 10.55
N LEU A 164 -21.50 -17.61 10.35
CA LEU A 164 -21.67 -18.26 9.05
C LEU A 164 -23.16 -18.34 8.66
N ARG A 165 -24.01 -18.78 9.60
CA ARG A 165 -25.46 -18.88 9.39
C ARG A 165 -26.10 -17.49 9.21
N ALA A 166 -25.64 -16.49 9.95
CA ALA A 166 -26.06 -15.10 9.75
C ALA A 166 -25.66 -14.60 8.35
N MET A 167 -24.42 -14.91 7.95
CA MET A 167 -23.87 -14.92 6.58
C MET A 167 -24.90 -15.28 5.52
N GLU A 168 -25.25 -16.56 5.54
CA GLU A 168 -26.10 -17.21 4.54
C GLU A 168 -27.53 -16.66 4.57
N LYS A 169 -28.08 -16.38 5.76
CA LYS A 169 -29.41 -15.76 5.90
C LYS A 169 -29.49 -14.37 5.26
N LEU A 170 -28.46 -13.53 5.46
CA LEU A 170 -28.40 -12.21 4.84
C LEU A 170 -28.27 -12.31 3.32
N TRP A 171 -27.48 -13.26 2.83
CA TRP A 171 -27.31 -13.49 1.39
C TRP A 171 -28.61 -13.82 0.68
N GLY A 172 -29.49 -14.60 1.33
CA GLY A 172 -30.80 -15.00 0.81
C GLY A 172 -31.83 -13.86 0.69
N LYS A 173 -31.58 -12.68 1.27
CA LYS A 173 -32.49 -11.53 1.11
C LYS A 173 -32.49 -11.05 -0.34
N ARG A 174 -33.69 -10.91 -0.93
CA ARG A 174 -33.85 -10.51 -2.35
C ARG A 174 -33.44 -9.05 -2.59
N ASP A 175 -33.71 -8.19 -1.62
CA ASP A 175 -33.56 -6.73 -1.65
C ASP A 175 -32.23 -6.22 -1.07
N LEU A 176 -31.25 -7.10 -0.83
CA LEU A 176 -29.93 -6.68 -0.34
C LEU A 176 -29.22 -5.79 -1.38
N PRO A 177 -28.86 -4.53 -1.05
CA PRO A 177 -28.17 -3.60 -1.94
C PRO A 177 -26.88 -4.18 -2.55
N ASP A 178 -26.56 -3.80 -3.78
CA ASP A 178 -25.40 -4.29 -4.53
C ASP A 178 -24.09 -4.17 -3.74
N ARG A 179 -23.83 -3.02 -3.10
CA ARG A 179 -22.63 -2.83 -2.25
C ARG A 179 -22.59 -3.84 -1.10
N GLN A 180 -23.72 -4.05 -0.44
CA GLN A 180 -23.79 -4.98 0.68
C GLN A 180 -23.60 -6.42 0.22
N ARG A 181 -24.24 -6.80 -0.88
CA ARG A 181 -24.11 -8.13 -1.50
C ARG A 181 -22.68 -8.39 -1.98
N MET A 182 -22.01 -7.42 -2.58
CA MET A 182 -20.61 -7.51 -2.98
C MET A 182 -19.71 -7.87 -1.79
N HIS A 183 -19.76 -7.09 -0.70
CA HIS A 183 -18.92 -7.38 0.48
C HIS A 183 -19.26 -8.74 1.11
N LEU A 184 -20.54 -9.09 1.18
CA LEU A 184 -20.99 -10.36 1.73
C LEU A 184 -20.50 -11.56 0.92
N GLY A 185 -20.43 -11.45 -0.41
CA GLY A 185 -19.96 -12.54 -1.28
C GLY A 185 -18.46 -12.82 -1.11
N PHE A 186 -17.65 -11.77 -0.92
CA PHE A 186 -16.24 -11.96 -0.55
C PHE A 186 -16.08 -12.59 0.85
N ALA A 187 -16.91 -12.20 1.81
CA ALA A 187 -16.89 -12.80 3.15
C ALA A 187 -17.32 -14.28 3.14
N LEU A 188 -18.42 -14.60 2.45
CA LEU A 188 -18.94 -15.97 2.34
C LEU A 188 -18.03 -16.88 1.53
N SER A 189 -17.49 -16.44 0.40
CA SER A 189 -16.55 -17.25 -0.39
C SER A 189 -15.34 -17.67 0.45
N LYS A 190 -14.80 -16.76 1.27
CA LYS A 190 -13.74 -17.09 2.22
C LYS A 190 -14.19 -18.10 3.28
N ALA A 191 -15.34 -17.87 3.93
CA ALA A 191 -15.86 -18.78 4.95
C ALA A 191 -16.17 -20.19 4.39
N MET A 192 -16.65 -20.28 3.14
CA MET A 192 -16.88 -21.55 2.46
C MET A 192 -15.57 -22.32 2.27
N GLU A 193 -14.52 -21.65 1.80
CA GLU A 193 -13.20 -22.30 1.65
C GLU A 193 -12.66 -22.80 2.99
N GLU A 194 -12.70 -21.97 4.03
CA GLU A 194 -12.14 -22.31 5.35
C GLU A 194 -12.91 -23.43 6.07
N THR A 195 -14.18 -23.60 5.74
CA THR A 195 -15.04 -24.68 6.25
C THR A 195 -15.07 -25.92 5.35
N GLY A 196 -14.24 -25.95 4.30
CA GLY A 196 -14.14 -27.10 3.38
C GLY A 196 -15.25 -27.21 2.34
N GLN A 197 -16.14 -26.22 2.25
CA GLN A 197 -17.23 -26.15 1.27
C GLN A 197 -16.75 -25.57 -0.07
N THR A 198 -15.68 -26.14 -0.62
CA THR A 198 -14.96 -25.65 -1.81
C THR A 198 -15.88 -25.39 -2.99
N GLY A 199 -16.84 -26.29 -3.27
CA GLY A 199 -17.76 -26.16 -4.40
C GLY A 199 -18.74 -24.97 -4.32
N LYS A 200 -18.86 -24.29 -3.17
CA LYS A 200 -19.69 -23.08 -3.02
C LYS A 200 -18.91 -21.78 -3.22
N VAL A 201 -17.57 -21.84 -3.24
CA VAL A 201 -16.71 -20.64 -3.21
C VAL A 201 -16.98 -19.73 -4.41
N PHE A 202 -16.95 -20.28 -5.63
CA PHE A 202 -17.14 -19.49 -6.85
C PHE A 202 -18.56 -18.98 -7.03
N ALA A 203 -19.58 -19.66 -6.50
CA ALA A 203 -20.95 -19.15 -6.55
C ALA A 203 -21.10 -17.78 -5.86
N TYR A 204 -20.45 -17.61 -4.70
CA TYR A 204 -20.39 -16.31 -4.02
C TYR A 204 -19.42 -15.35 -4.70
N LEU A 205 -18.25 -15.85 -5.12
CA LEU A 205 -17.16 -15.03 -5.61
C LEU A 205 -17.47 -14.39 -6.97
N THR A 206 -18.03 -15.16 -7.90
CA THR A 206 -18.42 -14.66 -9.22
C THR A 206 -19.46 -13.54 -9.10
N ARG A 207 -20.42 -13.68 -8.19
CA ARG A 207 -21.42 -12.63 -7.93
C ARG A 207 -20.79 -11.39 -7.31
N ALA A 208 -19.88 -11.55 -6.36
CA ALA A 208 -19.18 -10.41 -5.73
C ALA A 208 -18.34 -9.63 -6.75
N ASN A 209 -17.55 -10.32 -7.56
CA ASN A 209 -16.72 -9.71 -8.60
C ASN A 209 -17.55 -9.02 -9.69
N ALA A 210 -18.67 -9.61 -10.12
CA ALA A 210 -19.58 -8.95 -11.08
C ALA A 210 -20.12 -7.61 -10.55
N LEU A 211 -20.49 -7.55 -9.27
CA LEU A 211 -20.95 -6.32 -8.62
C LEU A 211 -19.83 -5.29 -8.48
N GLN A 212 -18.62 -5.74 -8.17
CA GLN A 212 -17.45 -4.85 -8.09
C GLN A 212 -17.08 -4.28 -9.46
N ARG A 213 -17.09 -5.10 -10.51
CA ARG A 213 -16.86 -4.67 -11.90
C ARG A 213 -17.90 -3.66 -12.36
N LYS A 214 -19.18 -3.88 -12.00
CA LYS A 214 -20.27 -2.92 -12.27
C LYS A 214 -20.00 -1.56 -11.61
N ALA A 215 -19.47 -1.55 -10.39
CA ALA A 215 -19.18 -0.32 -9.66
C ALA A 215 -17.95 0.44 -10.18
N ALA A 216 -16.96 -0.25 -10.76
CA ALA A 216 -15.75 0.35 -11.31
C ALA A 216 -15.22 -0.44 -12.53
N PRO A 217 -15.74 -0.18 -13.74
CA PRO A 217 -15.35 -0.91 -14.95
C PRO A 217 -13.87 -0.76 -15.31
N PHE A 218 -13.29 -1.82 -15.90
CA PHE A 218 -11.93 -1.82 -16.43
C PHE A 218 -11.92 -1.49 -17.92
N ASP A 219 -11.10 -0.52 -18.30
CA ASP A 219 -10.81 -0.22 -19.71
C ASP A 219 -9.41 -0.75 -20.05
N ASN A 220 -9.41 -1.94 -20.67
CA ASN A 220 -8.18 -2.60 -21.06
C ASN A 220 -7.39 -1.81 -22.12
N ALA A 221 -8.09 -1.12 -23.03
CA ALA A 221 -7.47 -0.36 -24.11
C ALA A 221 -6.81 0.92 -23.57
N ALA A 222 -7.46 1.61 -22.63
CA ALA A 222 -6.88 2.76 -21.94
C ALA A 222 -5.61 2.37 -21.18
N GLN A 223 -5.63 1.27 -20.44
CA GLN A 223 -4.43 0.82 -19.74
C GLN A 223 -3.29 0.43 -20.71
N ALA A 224 -3.61 -0.18 -21.86
CA ALA A 224 -2.60 -0.47 -22.88
C ALA A 224 -1.94 0.81 -23.41
N ARG A 225 -2.73 1.86 -23.68
CA ARG A 225 -2.23 3.17 -24.10
C ARG A 225 -1.35 3.82 -23.03
N GLU A 226 -1.75 3.76 -21.77
CA GLU A 226 -0.95 4.28 -20.65
C GLU A 226 0.43 3.62 -20.60
N PHE A 227 0.49 2.28 -20.62
CA PHE A 227 1.74 1.53 -20.59
C PHE A 227 2.67 1.89 -21.76
N ALA A 228 2.11 2.00 -22.97
CA ALA A 228 2.87 2.37 -24.15
C ALA A 228 3.45 3.79 -24.04
N THR A 229 2.64 4.74 -23.58
CA THR A 229 3.04 6.14 -23.40
C THR A 229 4.12 6.30 -22.33
N VAL A 230 3.95 5.68 -21.17
CA VAL A 230 4.92 5.75 -20.07
C VAL A 230 6.25 5.13 -20.46
N ARG A 231 6.22 4.00 -21.20
CA ARG A 231 7.43 3.37 -21.73
C ARG A 231 8.14 4.27 -22.74
N LYS A 232 7.39 4.82 -23.70
CA LYS A 232 7.94 5.72 -24.73
C LYS A 232 8.60 6.96 -24.11
N ALA A 233 8.01 7.52 -23.05
CA ALA A 233 8.56 8.67 -22.35
C ALA A 233 9.94 8.42 -21.71
N GLN A 234 10.30 7.16 -21.46
CA GLN A 234 11.55 6.75 -20.85
C GLN A 234 12.58 6.21 -21.86
N ALA A 235 12.30 6.29 -23.16
CA ALA A 235 13.23 5.84 -24.19
C ALA A 235 14.50 6.72 -24.21
N GLY A 236 15.67 6.09 -24.34
CA GLY A 236 16.96 6.78 -24.46
C GLY A 236 17.54 7.33 -23.15
N LEU A 237 16.98 6.96 -22.00
CA LEU A 237 17.55 7.32 -20.71
C LEU A 237 18.85 6.54 -20.45
N ALA A 238 19.88 7.25 -19.99
CA ALA A 238 21.12 6.65 -19.50
C ALA A 238 21.03 6.37 -17.99
N PRO A 239 21.72 5.36 -17.43
CA PRO A 239 21.77 5.14 -15.99
C PRO A 239 22.30 6.36 -15.23
N ALA A 240 21.90 6.52 -13.97
CA ALA A 240 22.43 7.55 -13.11
C ALA A 240 23.96 7.41 -12.95
N SER A 241 24.70 8.50 -13.22
CA SER A 241 26.18 8.51 -13.17
C SER A 241 26.76 8.97 -11.84
N ALA A 242 25.94 9.49 -10.93
CA ALA A 242 26.37 9.98 -9.63
C ALA A 242 26.67 8.83 -8.65
N SER A 243 27.45 9.11 -7.60
CA SER A 243 27.68 8.16 -6.51
C SER A 243 26.38 7.86 -5.76
N ALA A 244 26.23 6.62 -5.29
CA ALA A 244 25.08 6.23 -4.47
C ALA A 244 25.00 7.09 -3.19
N PRO A 245 23.83 7.64 -2.85
CA PRO A 245 23.62 8.37 -1.60
C PRO A 245 23.69 7.45 -0.37
N ALA A 246 23.80 8.03 0.82
CA ALA A 246 23.86 7.30 2.09
C ALA A 246 22.64 6.40 2.34
N LEU A 247 21.48 6.77 1.80
CA LEU A 247 20.24 5.99 1.84
C LEU A 247 19.89 5.56 0.42
N ARG A 248 19.69 4.26 0.18
CA ARG A 248 19.34 3.73 -1.14
C ARG A 248 17.96 3.04 -1.17
N PRO A 249 17.19 3.21 -2.24
CA PRO A 249 15.92 2.50 -2.43
C PRO A 249 16.12 1.09 -2.98
N ILE A 250 15.35 0.14 -2.47
CA ILE A 250 15.18 -1.21 -3.01
C ILE A 250 13.72 -1.35 -3.45
N PHE A 251 13.48 -1.27 -4.75
CA PHE A 251 12.15 -1.45 -5.31
C PHE A 251 11.82 -2.93 -5.37
N VAL A 252 10.74 -3.34 -4.68
CA VAL A 252 10.22 -4.72 -4.71
C VAL A 252 8.89 -4.71 -5.45
N THR A 253 8.84 -5.30 -6.63
CA THR A 253 7.65 -5.26 -7.48
C THR A 253 7.25 -6.63 -7.99
N GLY A 254 6.06 -6.72 -8.55
CA GLY A 254 5.43 -7.96 -8.97
C GLY A 254 3.94 -7.74 -9.15
N MET A 255 3.24 -8.71 -9.72
CA MET A 255 1.77 -8.69 -9.69
C MET A 255 1.27 -8.65 -8.24
N PRO A 256 0.12 -8.01 -7.94
CA PRO A 256 -0.52 -8.21 -6.64
C PRO A 256 -0.62 -9.71 -6.35
N ARG A 257 -0.38 -10.10 -5.08
CA ARG A 257 -0.44 -11.52 -4.63
C ARG A 257 0.70 -12.44 -5.14
N SER A 258 1.70 -11.91 -5.83
CA SER A 258 2.88 -12.68 -6.29
C SER A 258 3.87 -13.09 -5.19
N GLY A 259 3.78 -12.53 -3.98
CA GLY A 259 4.72 -12.83 -2.88
C GLY A 259 5.68 -11.68 -2.55
N THR A 260 5.48 -10.49 -3.14
CA THR A 260 6.26 -9.28 -2.84
C THR A 260 6.31 -8.91 -1.35
N THR A 261 5.25 -9.20 -0.58
CA THR A 261 5.26 -9.03 0.88
C THR A 261 6.27 -9.94 1.58
N LEU A 262 6.44 -11.18 1.13
CA LEU A 262 7.44 -12.09 1.71
C LEU A 262 8.86 -11.58 1.41
N VAL A 263 9.12 -11.20 0.16
CA VAL A 263 10.40 -10.64 -0.27
C VAL A 263 10.75 -9.37 0.50
N GLU A 264 9.80 -8.44 0.64
CA GLU A 264 10.00 -7.24 1.45
C GLU A 264 10.29 -7.57 2.92
N ARG A 265 9.66 -8.60 3.49
CA ARG A 265 9.92 -8.99 4.88
C ARG A 265 11.31 -9.58 5.08
N ILE A 266 11.77 -10.42 4.15
CA ILE A 266 13.13 -10.96 4.19
C ILE A 266 14.13 -9.80 4.20
N LEU A 267 13.99 -8.86 3.26
CA LEU A 267 14.85 -7.68 3.19
C LEU A 267 14.70 -6.78 4.43
N GLY A 268 13.47 -6.51 4.87
CA GLY A 268 13.18 -5.62 5.99
C GLY A 268 13.54 -6.18 7.36
N ALA A 269 13.87 -7.48 7.45
CA ALA A 269 14.45 -8.07 8.67
C ALA A 269 15.95 -7.80 8.78
N HIS A 270 16.62 -7.40 7.69
CA HIS A 270 18.03 -7.01 7.71
C HIS A 270 18.21 -5.70 8.51
N PRO A 271 19.21 -5.59 9.40
CA PRO A 271 19.39 -4.43 10.27
C PRO A 271 19.62 -3.11 9.49
N GLU A 272 20.22 -3.21 8.30
CA GLU A 272 20.45 -2.06 7.42
C GLU A 272 19.24 -1.63 6.57
N VAL A 273 18.10 -2.31 6.67
CA VAL A 273 16.93 -2.06 5.81
C VAL A 273 15.70 -1.69 6.64
N SER A 274 14.98 -0.65 6.21
CA SER A 274 13.62 -0.38 6.71
C SER A 274 12.57 -0.77 5.68
N ALA A 275 11.57 -1.56 6.10
CA ALA A 275 10.45 -1.91 5.23
C ALA A 275 9.53 -0.70 4.99
N GLY A 276 9.44 -0.19 3.77
CA GLY A 276 8.61 0.98 3.44
C GLY A 276 7.16 0.64 3.08
N GLY A 277 6.85 -0.60 2.70
CA GLY A 277 5.53 -0.99 2.22
C GLY A 277 5.20 -0.34 0.87
N GLU A 278 3.93 0.00 0.64
CA GLU A 278 3.50 0.72 -0.58
C GLU A 278 3.64 2.22 -0.40
N LEU A 279 4.84 2.75 -0.67
CA LEU A 279 5.07 4.19 -0.57
C LEU A 279 4.29 4.96 -1.63
N GLY A 280 4.21 4.43 -2.87
CA GLY A 280 3.49 5.01 -4.00
C GLY A 280 4.05 6.35 -4.52
N HIS A 281 5.04 6.94 -3.84
CA HIS A 281 5.57 8.27 -4.15
C HIS A 281 6.26 8.30 -5.50
N ALA A 282 7.07 7.29 -5.85
CA ALA A 282 7.83 7.30 -7.09
C ALA A 282 6.93 7.46 -8.33
N LEU A 283 5.88 6.63 -8.43
CA LEU A 283 4.93 6.71 -9.55
C LEU A 283 4.09 7.99 -9.50
N LYS A 284 3.60 8.38 -8.31
CA LYS A 284 2.82 9.60 -8.18
C LYS A 284 3.62 10.84 -8.61
N LEU A 285 4.87 10.93 -8.16
CA LEU A 285 5.76 12.02 -8.50
C LEU A 285 6.17 11.97 -9.97
N SER A 286 6.34 10.80 -10.59
CA SER A 286 6.67 10.75 -12.01
C SER A 286 5.57 11.40 -12.86
N TYR A 287 4.29 11.14 -12.56
CA TYR A 287 3.18 11.85 -13.22
C TYR A 287 3.12 13.33 -12.86
N GLY A 288 3.41 13.71 -11.61
CA GLY A 288 3.44 15.12 -11.21
C GLY A 288 4.54 15.94 -11.91
N TYR A 289 5.72 15.37 -12.10
CA TYR A 289 6.85 16.04 -12.74
C TYR A 289 6.81 15.94 -14.26
N PHE A 290 6.39 14.81 -14.82
CA PHE A 290 6.54 14.53 -16.26
C PHE A 290 5.21 14.33 -16.98
N GLY A 291 4.08 14.38 -16.29
CA GLY A 291 2.76 14.31 -16.91
C GLY A 291 2.43 15.51 -17.79
N ALA A 292 1.66 15.28 -18.84
CA ALA A 292 1.14 16.28 -19.76
C ALA A 292 -0.25 15.84 -20.28
N GLY A 293 -1.30 16.11 -19.50
CA GLY A 293 -2.64 15.60 -19.78
C GLY A 293 -2.70 14.08 -19.66
N GLU A 294 -3.18 13.39 -20.70
CA GLU A 294 -3.19 11.91 -20.78
C GLU A 294 -1.83 11.32 -21.19
N LEU A 295 -0.81 12.15 -21.38
CA LEU A 295 0.52 11.75 -21.84
C LEU A 295 1.61 11.95 -20.78
N MET A 296 2.80 11.40 -21.07
CA MET A 296 4.02 11.67 -20.32
C MET A 296 5.06 12.27 -21.28
N ARG A 297 5.72 13.35 -20.84
CA ARG A 297 6.77 14.05 -21.60
C ARG A 297 7.99 13.13 -21.77
N PRO A 298 8.72 13.20 -22.90
CA PRO A 298 9.98 12.49 -23.04
C PRO A 298 11.00 12.94 -21.98
N ILE A 299 11.34 12.07 -21.04
CA ILE A 299 12.19 12.40 -19.88
C ILE A 299 13.61 12.73 -20.34
N ALA A 300 14.10 12.12 -21.41
CA ALA A 300 15.41 12.43 -22.00
C ALA A 300 15.52 13.90 -22.49
N ALA A 301 14.39 14.56 -22.75
CA ALA A 301 14.34 15.97 -23.15
C ALA A 301 14.12 16.94 -21.97
N GLU A 302 13.92 16.41 -20.75
CA GLU A 302 13.73 17.23 -19.57
C GLU A 302 15.06 17.77 -19.03
N PRO A 303 15.09 18.99 -18.47
CA PRO A 303 16.30 19.52 -17.84
C PRO A 303 16.79 18.59 -16.71
N PRO A 304 18.11 18.33 -16.58
CA PRO A 304 18.66 17.48 -15.52
C PRO A 304 18.21 17.91 -14.11
N ALA A 305 18.07 19.21 -13.87
CA ALA A 305 17.59 19.76 -12.61
C ALA A 305 16.16 19.30 -12.26
N ARG A 306 15.29 19.04 -13.26
CA ARG A 306 13.93 18.55 -13.04
C ARG A 306 13.93 17.08 -12.60
N VAL A 307 14.80 16.26 -13.21
CA VAL A 307 15.01 14.86 -12.83
C VAL A 307 15.60 14.77 -11.42
N GLN A 308 16.59 15.61 -11.11
CA GLN A 308 17.15 15.69 -9.76
C GLN A 308 16.09 16.12 -8.73
N ALA A 309 15.25 17.11 -9.06
CA ALA A 309 14.17 17.53 -8.18
C ALA A 309 13.14 16.42 -7.91
N PHE A 310 12.86 15.56 -8.89
CA PHE A 310 12.06 14.35 -8.70
C PHE A 310 12.75 13.38 -7.72
N ALA A 311 14.03 13.09 -7.95
CA ALA A 311 14.81 12.18 -7.11
C ALA A 311 14.87 12.65 -5.65
N ASP A 312 15.23 13.91 -5.43
CA ASP A 312 15.31 14.49 -4.09
C ASP A 312 13.95 14.49 -3.39
N HIS A 313 12.87 14.75 -4.13
CA HIS A 313 11.52 14.73 -3.57
C HIS A 313 11.12 13.31 -3.17
N TYR A 314 11.35 12.32 -4.01
CA TYR A 314 11.10 10.93 -3.68
C TYR A 314 11.88 10.49 -2.43
N MET A 315 13.19 10.75 -2.39
CA MET A 315 14.07 10.34 -1.29
C MET A 315 13.68 11.01 0.03
N ARG A 316 13.28 12.29 0.02
CA ARG A 316 12.78 12.97 1.22
C ARG A 316 11.50 12.32 1.76
N LEU A 317 10.53 12.00 0.89
CA LEU A 317 9.28 11.37 1.32
C LEU A 317 9.50 9.94 1.82
N ALA A 318 10.39 9.19 1.17
CA ALA A 318 10.75 7.85 1.60
C ALA A 318 11.47 7.86 2.96
N ALA A 319 12.40 8.78 3.18
CA ALA A 319 13.07 8.97 4.47
C ALA A 319 12.06 9.31 5.58
N ARG A 320 11.08 10.19 5.31
CA ARG A 320 10.00 10.52 6.24
C ARG A 320 9.21 9.28 6.65
N ASP A 321 8.75 8.49 5.68
CA ASP A 321 7.84 7.38 5.93
C ASP A 321 8.55 6.21 6.61
N THR A 322 9.79 5.94 6.22
CA THR A 322 10.62 4.86 6.77
C THR A 322 11.33 5.24 8.07
N GLY A 323 11.47 6.54 8.35
CA GLY A 323 12.24 7.07 9.48
C GLY A 323 13.75 6.87 9.34
N ARG A 324 14.25 6.57 8.14
CA ARG A 324 15.64 6.19 7.89
C ARG A 324 16.38 7.25 7.07
N THR A 325 17.64 7.50 7.41
CA THR A 325 18.51 8.49 6.75
C THR A 325 19.79 7.89 6.16
N SER A 326 20.12 6.64 6.46
CA SER A 326 21.26 5.89 5.92
C SER A 326 20.94 4.39 5.78
N GLY A 327 21.73 3.65 5.00
CA GLY A 327 21.47 2.24 4.68
C GLY A 327 20.49 2.10 3.53
N ALA A 328 19.46 1.26 3.66
CA ALA A 328 18.49 1.05 2.60
C ALA A 328 17.03 1.03 3.10
N PHE A 329 16.10 1.18 2.17
CA PHE A 329 14.68 0.95 2.44
C PHE A 329 14.02 0.23 1.28
N THR A 330 12.95 -0.52 1.56
CA THR A 330 12.13 -1.10 0.50
C THR A 330 11.02 -0.14 0.07
N ASP A 331 10.76 -0.08 -1.23
CA ASP A 331 9.51 0.45 -1.78
C ASP A 331 8.81 -0.68 -2.52
N LYS A 332 7.80 -1.27 -1.87
CA LYS A 332 7.03 -2.40 -2.37
C LYS A 332 5.80 -1.95 -3.16
N SER A 333 5.91 -0.85 -3.88
CA SER A 333 4.85 -0.37 -4.77
C SER A 333 4.79 -1.21 -6.04
N ILE A 334 3.76 -2.04 -6.15
CA ILE A 334 3.59 -3.02 -7.24
C ILE A 334 3.47 -2.42 -8.65
N LEU A 335 3.28 -1.10 -8.79
CA LEU A 335 3.21 -0.41 -10.08
C LEU A 335 4.53 0.28 -10.48
N CYS A 336 5.59 0.20 -9.68
CA CYS A 336 6.87 0.84 -10.03
C CYS A 336 7.52 0.26 -11.31
N HIS A 337 7.12 -0.95 -11.75
CA HIS A 337 7.55 -1.52 -13.03
C HIS A 337 7.23 -0.64 -14.24
N LEU A 338 6.27 0.29 -14.12
CA LEU A 338 5.98 1.26 -15.17
C LEU A 338 7.14 2.22 -15.42
N ILE A 339 7.95 2.52 -14.40
CA ILE A 339 8.92 3.62 -14.43
C ILE A 339 10.37 3.17 -14.19
N PHE A 340 10.72 1.92 -14.45
CA PHE A 340 12.07 1.40 -14.21
C PHE A 340 13.18 2.21 -14.90
N GLY A 341 12.97 2.66 -16.14
CA GLY A 341 13.95 3.51 -16.82
C GLY A 341 14.20 4.82 -16.08
N LEU A 342 13.15 5.49 -15.58
CA LEU A 342 13.27 6.69 -14.76
C LEU A 342 13.96 6.39 -13.41
N LEU A 343 13.65 5.26 -12.77
CA LEU A 343 14.27 4.90 -11.49
C LEU A 343 15.78 4.67 -11.65
N ASP A 344 16.20 3.91 -12.66
CA ASP A 344 17.63 3.69 -12.96
C ASP A 344 18.35 4.98 -13.38
N HIS A 345 17.65 5.87 -14.11
CA HIS A 345 18.17 7.17 -14.54
C HIS A 345 18.32 8.20 -13.40
N ALA A 346 17.36 8.24 -12.48
CA ALA A 346 17.24 9.32 -11.49
C ALA A 346 17.77 8.95 -10.09
N LEU A 347 17.87 7.66 -9.76
CA LEU A 347 18.19 7.21 -8.40
C LEU A 347 19.47 6.35 -8.40
N PRO A 348 20.65 6.97 -8.20
CA PRO A 348 21.90 6.25 -8.06
C PRO A 348 21.84 5.14 -7.01
N GLY A 349 22.31 3.94 -7.38
CA GLY A 349 22.36 2.80 -6.46
C GLY A 349 21.00 2.14 -6.17
N ALA A 350 19.92 2.56 -6.81
CA ALA A 350 18.63 1.89 -6.71
C ALA A 350 18.72 0.43 -7.14
N LYS A 351 18.01 -0.45 -6.42
CA LYS A 351 17.90 -1.88 -6.74
C LYS A 351 16.48 -2.19 -7.16
N ILE A 352 16.32 -3.05 -8.16
CA ILE A 352 15.03 -3.47 -8.68
C ILE A 352 14.91 -4.99 -8.54
N ILE A 353 13.94 -5.42 -7.75
CA ILE A 353 13.63 -6.83 -7.50
C ILE A 353 12.22 -7.10 -8.02
N VAL A 354 12.10 -8.06 -8.93
CA VAL A 354 10.82 -8.47 -9.53
C VAL A 354 10.46 -9.87 -9.04
N VAL A 355 9.29 -9.99 -8.44
CA VAL A 355 8.76 -11.25 -7.91
C VAL A 355 7.81 -11.87 -8.91
N HIS A 356 8.15 -13.10 -9.32
CA HIS A 356 7.36 -13.96 -10.17
C HIS A 356 6.70 -15.06 -9.35
N ARG A 357 5.54 -15.52 -9.82
CA ARG A 357 4.77 -16.62 -9.23
C ARG A 357 3.93 -17.26 -10.33
N ASP A 358 3.52 -18.52 -10.14
CA ASP A 358 2.55 -19.17 -11.01
C ASP A 358 1.35 -18.24 -11.27
N PRO A 359 1.06 -17.88 -12.53
CA PRO A 359 0.05 -16.89 -12.86
C PRO A 359 -1.37 -17.38 -12.53
N ARG A 360 -1.61 -18.70 -12.39
CA ARG A 360 -2.89 -19.27 -11.94
C ARG A 360 -3.12 -19.02 -10.46
N ASP A 361 -2.07 -19.16 -9.64
CA ASP A 361 -2.15 -18.82 -8.21
C ASP A 361 -2.32 -17.30 -8.01
N ILE A 362 -1.65 -16.49 -8.82
CA ILE A 362 -1.89 -15.04 -8.84
C ILE A 362 -3.36 -14.78 -9.18
N ALA A 363 -3.89 -15.39 -10.23
CA ALA A 363 -5.26 -15.17 -10.69
C ALA A 363 -6.29 -15.55 -9.64
N LEU A 364 -6.19 -16.76 -9.09
CA LEU A 364 -7.06 -17.21 -8.00
C LEU A 364 -6.99 -16.25 -6.82
N SER A 365 -5.78 -15.85 -6.41
CA SER A 365 -5.61 -14.99 -5.25
C SER A 365 -6.15 -13.58 -5.49
N ILE A 366 -5.96 -13.00 -6.68
CA ILE A 366 -6.55 -11.71 -7.05
C ILE A 366 -8.07 -11.83 -7.06
N TYR A 367 -8.62 -12.83 -7.76
CA TYR A 367 -10.06 -12.99 -7.94
C TYR A 367 -10.80 -13.20 -6.61
N LYS A 368 -10.15 -13.81 -5.61
CA LYS A 368 -10.71 -14.04 -4.26
C LYS A 368 -10.77 -12.81 -3.36
N ASN A 369 -10.17 -11.70 -3.76
CA ASN A 369 -9.99 -10.54 -2.88
C ASN A 369 -10.69 -9.28 -3.40
N HIS A 370 -11.25 -8.52 -2.46
CA HIS A 370 -11.79 -7.21 -2.71
C HIS A 370 -10.67 -6.16 -2.74
N PHE A 371 -10.48 -5.50 -3.88
CA PHE A 371 -9.62 -4.33 -4.00
C PHE A 371 -10.40 -3.03 -3.72
N ALA A 372 -9.73 -1.94 -3.35
CA ALA A 372 -10.42 -0.67 -3.19
C ALA A 372 -11.04 -0.23 -4.53
N LEU A 373 -12.28 0.28 -4.51
CA LEU A 373 -12.96 0.72 -5.74
C LEU A 373 -12.10 1.71 -6.52
N GLY A 374 -12.02 1.49 -7.84
CA GLY A 374 -11.19 2.29 -8.74
C GLY A 374 -9.73 1.81 -8.88
N THR A 375 -9.23 0.97 -7.96
CA THR A 375 -7.90 0.34 -8.04
C THR A 375 -8.00 -1.08 -8.59
N HIS A 376 -6.96 -1.56 -9.26
CA HIS A 376 -6.87 -2.94 -9.79
C HIS A 376 -8.15 -3.42 -10.51
N ARG A 377 -8.74 -2.57 -11.36
CA ARG A 377 -10.09 -2.81 -11.91
C ARG A 377 -10.20 -4.13 -12.71
N TYR A 378 -9.09 -4.61 -13.25
CA TYR A 378 -8.98 -5.92 -13.91
C TYR A 378 -9.23 -7.11 -12.97
N ALA A 379 -9.15 -6.94 -11.65
CA ALA A 379 -9.21 -8.03 -10.67
C ALA A 379 -10.56 -8.76 -10.60
N CYS A 380 -11.58 -8.22 -11.26
CA CYS A 380 -12.95 -8.70 -11.18
C CYS A 380 -13.34 -9.66 -12.32
N ASP A 381 -12.42 -9.96 -13.23
CA ASP A 381 -12.65 -10.84 -14.38
C ASP A 381 -11.39 -11.67 -14.66
N LEU A 382 -11.56 -12.98 -14.80
CA LEU A 382 -10.46 -13.92 -14.96
C LEU A 382 -9.67 -13.70 -16.26
N ALA A 383 -10.33 -13.34 -17.36
CA ALA A 383 -9.65 -13.05 -18.62
C ALA A 383 -8.91 -11.70 -18.59
N GLU A 384 -9.48 -10.70 -17.92
CA GLU A 384 -8.81 -9.41 -17.67
C GLU A 384 -7.59 -9.57 -16.76
N ILE A 385 -7.64 -10.46 -15.77
CA ILE A 385 -6.48 -10.81 -14.94
C ILE A 385 -5.38 -11.43 -15.81
N ALA A 386 -5.71 -12.41 -16.67
CA ALA A 386 -4.74 -13.01 -17.60
C ALA A 386 -4.06 -11.94 -18.46
N THR A 387 -4.86 -11.07 -19.08
CA THR A 387 -4.36 -9.95 -19.90
C THR A 387 -3.42 -9.03 -19.11
N SER A 388 -3.77 -8.73 -17.86
CA SER A 388 -2.98 -7.85 -17.00
C SER A 388 -1.65 -8.48 -16.59
N ILE A 389 -1.63 -9.78 -16.29
CA ILE A 389 -0.39 -10.52 -15.99
C ILE A 389 0.51 -10.57 -17.23
N LYS A 390 -0.03 -10.89 -18.42
CA LYS A 390 0.75 -10.87 -19.69
C LYS A 390 1.38 -9.51 -19.93
N ARG A 391 0.60 -8.43 -19.73
CA ARG A 391 1.09 -7.06 -19.89
C ARG A 391 2.21 -6.72 -18.90
N PHE A 392 2.08 -7.13 -17.63
CA PHE A 392 3.14 -7.00 -16.64
C PHE A 392 4.42 -7.73 -17.09
N ARG A 393 4.31 -9.00 -17.50
CA ARG A 393 5.47 -9.80 -17.95
C ARG A 393 6.15 -9.20 -19.18
N GLY A 394 5.38 -8.79 -20.18
CA GLY A 394 5.93 -8.11 -21.36
C GLY A 394 6.61 -6.78 -21.03
N ASN A 395 6.14 -6.09 -19.99
CA ASN A 395 6.79 -4.87 -19.50
C ASN A 395 8.09 -5.15 -18.75
N VAL A 396 8.14 -6.19 -17.91
CA VAL A 396 9.38 -6.65 -17.26
C VAL A 396 10.41 -7.09 -18.30
N ALA A 397 10.00 -7.90 -19.28
CA ALA A 397 10.88 -8.36 -20.36
C ALA A 397 11.49 -7.19 -21.15
N HIS A 398 10.69 -6.18 -21.48
CA HIS A 398 11.18 -4.96 -22.12
C HIS A 398 12.29 -4.29 -21.30
N TRP A 399 12.06 -4.08 -20.01
CA TRP A 399 13.03 -3.40 -19.14
C TRP A 399 14.27 -4.25 -18.86
N LYS A 400 14.14 -5.58 -18.81
CA LYS A 400 15.29 -6.47 -18.67
C LYS A 400 16.26 -6.33 -19.85
N THR A 401 15.73 -6.18 -21.07
CA THR A 401 16.54 -5.90 -22.27
C THR A 401 17.12 -4.49 -22.23
N ALA A 402 16.34 -3.49 -21.81
CA ALA A 402 16.79 -2.09 -21.79
C ALA A 402 17.79 -1.77 -20.65
N LEU A 403 17.76 -2.54 -19.55
CA LEU A 403 18.55 -2.31 -18.34
C LEU A 403 19.31 -3.59 -17.94
N PRO A 404 20.29 -4.05 -18.76
CA PRO A 404 21.01 -5.30 -18.50
C PRO A 404 21.71 -5.26 -17.14
N GLY A 405 21.50 -6.30 -16.32
CA GLY A 405 22.11 -6.45 -15.00
C GLY A 405 21.50 -5.57 -13.89
N ARG A 406 20.44 -4.78 -14.17
CA ARG A 406 19.79 -3.91 -13.16
C ARG A 406 18.62 -4.55 -12.43
N ILE A 407 17.99 -5.55 -13.04
CA ILE A 407 16.79 -6.21 -12.53
C ILE A 407 17.15 -7.60 -12.01
N HIS A 408 16.84 -7.86 -10.74
CA HIS A 408 16.91 -9.18 -10.16
C HIS A 408 15.52 -9.81 -10.13
N GLU A 409 15.36 -10.99 -10.71
CA GLU A 409 14.10 -11.72 -10.73
C GLU A 409 14.15 -12.86 -9.69
N ILE A 410 13.10 -12.98 -8.88
CA ILE A 410 12.95 -14.05 -7.90
C ILE A 410 11.62 -14.77 -8.13
N ARG A 411 11.66 -16.10 -8.11
CA ARG A 411 10.46 -16.94 -8.24
C ARG A 411 9.96 -17.34 -6.85
N TYR A 412 8.69 -17.06 -6.57
CA TYR A 412 8.06 -17.34 -5.29
C TYR A 412 8.14 -18.83 -4.91
N GLU A 413 7.88 -19.72 -5.86
CA GLU A 413 7.94 -21.17 -5.63
C GLU A 413 9.34 -21.60 -5.20
N ALA A 414 10.39 -21.14 -5.91
CA ALA A 414 11.77 -21.42 -5.51
C ALA A 414 12.09 -20.89 -4.11
N LEU A 415 11.64 -19.67 -3.78
CA LEU A 415 11.86 -19.05 -2.48
C LEU A 415 11.19 -19.82 -1.33
N VAL A 416 9.98 -20.36 -1.53
CA VAL A 416 9.32 -21.14 -0.46
C VAL A 416 9.79 -22.59 -0.43
N ASP A 417 10.37 -23.09 -1.51
CA ASP A 417 10.87 -24.46 -1.61
C ASP A 417 12.26 -24.63 -1.01
N ASP A 418 13.14 -23.63 -1.16
CA ASP A 418 14.50 -23.60 -0.62
C ASP A 418 14.88 -22.19 -0.09
N PRO A 419 14.36 -21.79 1.09
CA PRO A 419 14.37 -20.38 1.50
C PRO A 419 15.74 -19.77 1.73
N GLU A 420 16.71 -20.51 2.26
CA GLU A 420 18.00 -19.96 2.62
C GLU A 420 18.83 -19.48 1.42
N PRO A 421 19.15 -20.33 0.41
CA PRO A 421 19.94 -19.89 -0.73
C PRO A 421 19.24 -18.79 -1.53
N GLN A 422 17.91 -18.85 -1.65
CA GLN A 422 17.13 -17.81 -2.33
C GLN A 422 17.16 -16.48 -1.56
N SER A 423 17.06 -16.52 -0.22
CA SER A 423 17.19 -15.32 0.61
C SER A 423 18.59 -14.71 0.55
N ARG A 424 19.65 -15.55 0.55
CA ARG A 424 21.04 -15.08 0.38
C ARG A 424 21.25 -14.39 -0.96
N ALA A 425 20.77 -14.99 -2.05
CA ALA A 425 20.83 -14.40 -3.38
C ALA A 425 20.06 -13.07 -3.47
N LEU A 426 18.87 -13.01 -2.86
CA LEU A 426 18.04 -11.81 -2.76
C LEU A 426 18.75 -10.67 -2.03
N VAL A 427 19.37 -10.94 -0.88
CA VAL A 427 20.11 -9.96 -0.07
C VAL A 427 21.34 -9.45 -0.84
N ALA A 428 22.09 -10.35 -1.50
CA ALA A 428 23.21 -9.98 -2.36
C ALA A 428 22.76 -9.10 -3.55
N ALA A 429 21.62 -9.42 -4.17
CA ALA A 429 21.05 -8.62 -5.26
C ALA A 429 20.62 -7.22 -4.80
N ALA A 430 20.15 -7.11 -3.55
CA ALA A 430 19.91 -5.83 -2.88
C ALA A 430 21.20 -5.06 -2.54
N GLY A 431 22.38 -5.66 -2.77
CA GLY A 431 23.69 -5.07 -2.52
C GLY A 431 24.04 -4.98 -1.04
N LEU A 432 23.52 -5.91 -0.23
CA LEU A 432 23.73 -6.02 1.21
C LEU A 432 24.56 -7.27 1.53
N ASP A 433 25.26 -7.23 2.66
CA ASP A 433 25.89 -8.43 3.23
C ASP A 433 24.83 -9.35 3.84
N TRP A 434 25.14 -10.63 3.99
CA TRP A 434 24.18 -11.58 4.56
C TRP A 434 24.01 -11.38 6.07
N ASP A 435 22.76 -11.29 6.50
CA ASP A 435 22.37 -11.32 7.91
C ASP A 435 21.36 -12.47 8.16
N PRO A 436 21.58 -13.36 9.15
CA PRO A 436 20.66 -14.45 9.49
C PRO A 436 19.22 -14.01 9.85
N ALA A 437 19.02 -12.78 10.32
CA ALA A 437 17.69 -12.24 10.63
C ALA A 437 16.73 -12.31 9.43
N CYS A 438 17.27 -12.28 8.20
CA CYS A 438 16.51 -12.43 6.96
C CYS A 438 15.68 -13.73 6.89
N LEU A 439 16.14 -14.83 7.52
CA LEU A 439 15.37 -16.10 7.58
C LEU A 439 14.26 -16.07 8.62
N ASN A 440 14.44 -15.28 9.68
CA ASN A 440 13.47 -15.12 10.77
C ASN A 440 12.52 -13.94 10.54
N SER A 441 12.28 -13.59 9.28
CA SER A 441 11.49 -12.42 8.89
C SER A 441 10.05 -12.40 9.43
N HIS A 442 9.51 -13.52 9.89
CA HIS A 442 8.19 -13.63 10.51
C HIS A 442 8.14 -13.04 11.94
N GLU A 443 9.28 -12.94 12.61
CA GLU A 443 9.43 -12.37 13.96
C GLU A 443 9.50 -10.83 13.96
N ALA A 444 9.70 -10.22 12.78
CA ALA A 444 9.79 -8.77 12.62
C ALA A 444 8.51 -8.05 13.11
N GLN A 445 8.72 -7.01 13.92
CA GLN A 445 7.68 -6.20 14.56
C GLN A 445 7.14 -5.09 13.63
N GLY A 446 5.96 -4.55 13.96
CA GLY A 446 5.35 -3.44 13.23
C GLY A 446 4.10 -3.82 12.41
N ALA A 447 3.43 -2.81 11.83
CA ALA A 447 2.20 -3.00 11.07
C ALA A 447 2.46 -3.56 9.67
N VAL A 448 1.72 -4.60 9.28
CA VAL A 448 1.79 -5.16 7.92
C VAL A 448 0.57 -4.68 7.13
N LYS A 449 0.78 -3.74 6.20
CA LYS A 449 -0.29 -3.07 5.41
C LYS A 449 -0.57 -3.79 4.09
N THR A 450 -0.98 -5.06 4.13
CA THR A 450 -1.25 -5.88 2.93
C THR A 450 -2.44 -6.80 3.12
N LEU A 451 -3.06 -7.30 2.05
CA LEU A 451 -4.10 -8.33 2.13
C LEU A 451 -3.58 -9.68 2.70
N SER A 452 -2.26 -9.87 2.75
CA SER A 452 -1.60 -11.07 3.30
C SER A 452 -1.16 -10.94 4.77
N VAL A 453 -1.77 -10.07 5.60
CA VAL A 453 -1.30 -9.81 6.98
C VAL A 453 -1.03 -11.07 7.79
N SER A 454 -1.97 -12.02 7.82
CA SER A 454 -1.83 -13.25 8.61
C SER A 454 -0.72 -14.14 8.06
N GLN A 455 -0.65 -14.30 6.74
CA GLN A 455 0.38 -15.10 6.06
C GLN A 455 1.78 -14.52 6.26
N ALA A 456 1.89 -13.19 6.26
CA ALA A 456 3.14 -12.48 6.45
C ALA A 456 3.74 -12.69 7.85
N ARG A 457 2.93 -13.07 8.84
CA ARG A 457 3.35 -13.32 10.23
C ARG A 457 3.53 -14.82 10.53
N GLN A 458 3.71 -15.64 9.50
CA GLN A 458 4.01 -17.07 9.63
C GLN A 458 5.42 -17.35 9.10
N PRO A 459 6.09 -18.42 9.57
CA PRO A 459 7.32 -18.91 8.95
C PRO A 459 7.14 -19.13 7.45
N ILE A 460 8.21 -19.07 6.67
CA ILE A 460 8.15 -19.30 5.22
C ILE A 460 7.60 -20.71 4.97
N TYR A 461 6.50 -20.80 4.21
CA TYR A 461 5.78 -22.06 4.01
C TYR A 461 5.22 -22.20 2.60
N ARG A 462 5.17 -23.45 2.11
CA ARG A 462 4.68 -23.82 0.76
C ARG A 462 3.16 -23.68 0.57
N GLY A 463 2.40 -23.49 1.65
CA GLY A 463 0.95 -23.78 1.70
C GLY A 463 0.05 -22.92 0.81
N SER A 464 0.59 -21.96 0.06
CA SER A 464 -0.18 -21.22 -0.95
C SER A 464 0.19 -21.55 -2.40
N ALA A 465 1.27 -22.29 -2.64
CA ALA A 465 1.62 -22.74 -3.97
C ALA A 465 0.64 -23.82 -4.45
N GLN A 466 0.29 -23.78 -5.74
CA GLN A 466 -0.60 -24.75 -6.40
C GLN A 466 -2.03 -24.76 -5.82
N ALA A 467 -2.46 -23.67 -5.15
CA ALA A 467 -3.82 -23.54 -4.62
C ALA A 467 -4.87 -23.51 -5.75
N TRP A 468 -4.48 -23.03 -6.93
CA TRP A 468 -5.31 -23.00 -8.14
C TRP A 468 -5.85 -24.37 -8.56
N LYS A 469 -5.15 -25.48 -8.28
CA LYS A 469 -5.57 -26.84 -8.67
C LYS A 469 -6.93 -27.24 -8.10
N LYS A 470 -7.31 -26.69 -6.93
CA LYS A 470 -8.62 -26.95 -6.30
C LYS A 470 -9.79 -26.33 -7.06
N TYR A 471 -9.48 -25.36 -7.93
CA TYR A 471 -10.44 -24.53 -8.66
C TYR A 471 -10.10 -24.48 -10.15
N GLU A 472 -9.42 -25.51 -10.66
CA GLU A 472 -8.95 -25.56 -12.05
C GLU A 472 -10.12 -25.39 -13.04
N THR A 473 -11.23 -26.08 -12.79
CA THR A 473 -12.46 -25.96 -13.59
C THR A 473 -12.99 -24.53 -13.59
N GLU A 474 -13.07 -23.87 -12.44
CA GLU A 474 -13.58 -22.51 -12.34
C GLU A 474 -12.61 -21.46 -12.88
N LEU A 475 -11.32 -21.80 -13.01
CA LEU A 475 -10.31 -20.98 -13.64
C LEU A 475 -10.24 -21.15 -15.16
N ALA A 476 -11.11 -21.95 -15.78
CA ALA A 476 -11.15 -22.12 -17.24
C ALA A 476 -11.11 -20.79 -18.02
N PRO A 477 -11.88 -19.73 -17.67
CA PRO A 477 -11.81 -18.46 -18.41
C PRO A 477 -10.43 -17.79 -18.33
N PHE A 478 -9.70 -17.98 -17.23
CA PHE A 478 -8.32 -17.50 -17.11
C PHE A 478 -7.38 -18.33 -17.99
N ILE A 479 -7.50 -19.66 -17.96
CA ILE A 479 -6.64 -20.58 -18.72
C ILE A 479 -6.83 -20.38 -20.23
N GLU A 480 -8.07 -20.23 -20.68
CA GLU A 480 -8.41 -19.92 -22.07
C GLU A 480 -7.81 -18.58 -22.51
N ALA A 481 -7.98 -17.51 -21.71
CA ALA A 481 -7.39 -16.21 -22.00
C ALA A 481 -5.86 -16.21 -21.90
N TRP A 482 -5.29 -17.11 -21.11
CA TRP A 482 -3.85 -17.32 -20.97
C TRP A 482 -3.25 -17.91 -22.25
N GLY A 483 -3.93 -18.86 -22.90
CA GLY A 483 -3.51 -19.45 -24.16
C GLY A 483 -2.14 -20.13 -24.05
N GLU A 484 -1.26 -19.86 -25.02
CA GLU A 484 0.05 -20.54 -25.16
C GLU A 484 1.19 -19.88 -24.37
N GLU A 485 0.91 -18.91 -23.50
CA GLU A 485 1.94 -18.24 -22.70
C GLU A 485 2.58 -19.19 -21.68
N SER A 486 3.89 -19.05 -21.45
CA SER A 486 4.61 -19.84 -20.44
C SER A 486 4.01 -19.70 -19.04
N TRP A 487 3.88 -20.79 -18.29
CA TRP A 487 3.49 -20.75 -16.87
C TRP A 487 4.65 -20.32 -15.93
N ASP A 488 5.88 -20.41 -16.43
CA ASP A 488 7.13 -20.06 -15.74
C ASP A 488 7.57 -18.64 -16.04
#